data_AF-A0A558AHT2-F1
#
_entry.id   AF-A0A558AHT2-F1
#
_cell.length_a   1.000
_cell.length_b   1.000
_cell.length_c   1.000
_cell.angle_alpha   90.00
_cell.angle_beta   90.00
_cell.angle_gamma   90.00
#
_symmetry.space_group_name_H-M   'P 1'
#
loop_
_entity.id
_entity.type
_entity.pdbx_description
1 polymer ?
#
loop_
_entity_poly.entity_id
_entity_poly.type
_entity_poly.pdbx_seq_one_letter_code
_entity_poly.pdbx_strand_id
1 'polypeptide(L)'
;MTYREPARTAARRSRSPAPASSSAVPTMGITIYECGRDEAVLFRELAPRCGVTPTITDAAVSEANIELAFGNQCISVGHKTHITNATLLALSRAGVRYIATRIIGYNHLDVEYAESVGIFVENVAYSPDSVADYTVR
;
A
#
# COMPACT_ATOMS: atom_id res chain seq x y z
N MET A 1 -4.70 -50.14 63.00
CA MET A 1 -3.85 -50.04 61.79
C MET A 1 -4.54 -50.72 60.62
N THR A 2 -5.28 -49.95 59.81
CA THR A 2 -5.73 -50.31 58.45
C THR A 2 -6.10 -49.00 57.74
N TYR A 3 -5.55 -48.82 56.54
CA TYR A 3 -5.64 -47.68 55.62
C TYR A 3 -7.05 -47.47 55.05
N ARG A 4 -7.41 -46.21 54.72
CA ARG A 4 -7.96 -45.81 53.39
C ARG A 4 -8.15 -44.28 53.25
N GLU A 5 -7.90 -43.80 52.02
CA GLU A 5 -7.73 -42.42 51.50
C GLU A 5 -8.89 -41.43 51.73
N PRO A 6 -8.68 -40.15 51.36
CA PRO A 6 -9.48 -39.63 50.25
C PRO A 6 -8.70 -39.00 49.11
N ALA A 7 -9.35 -39.08 47.96
CA ALA A 7 -8.87 -38.85 46.61
C ALA A 7 -8.47 -37.40 46.29
N ARG A 8 -7.50 -37.31 45.39
CA ARG A 8 -7.05 -36.10 44.70
C ARG A 8 -8.19 -35.50 43.87
N THR A 9 -8.52 -34.23 44.12
CA THR A 9 -9.23 -33.39 43.14
C THR A 9 -8.26 -32.32 42.65
N ALA A 10 -7.77 -32.51 41.42
CA ALA A 10 -6.98 -31.53 40.69
C ALA A 10 -7.92 -30.49 40.07
N ALA A 11 -8.03 -29.30 40.68
CA ALA A 11 -8.64 -28.14 40.03
C ALA A 11 -7.57 -27.43 39.19
N ARG A 12 -7.58 -27.78 37.90
CA ARG A 12 -6.79 -27.20 36.82
C ARG A 12 -7.11 -25.70 36.71
N ARG A 13 -6.18 -24.84 37.14
CA ARG A 13 -6.23 -23.40 36.86
C ARG A 13 -6.31 -23.19 35.35
N SER A 14 -7.46 -22.76 34.86
CA SER A 14 -7.64 -22.19 33.54
C SER A 14 -6.83 -20.89 33.47
N ARG A 15 -5.63 -20.95 32.90
CA ARG A 15 -4.94 -19.75 32.41
C ARG A 15 -5.69 -19.29 31.17
N SER A 16 -6.42 -18.19 31.30
CA SER A 16 -6.91 -17.43 30.16
C SER A 16 -5.72 -17.02 29.29
N PRO A 17 -5.76 -17.21 27.96
CA PRO A 17 -4.76 -16.63 27.09
C PRO A 17 -4.93 -15.11 27.12
N ALA A 18 -3.86 -14.39 27.48
CA ALA A 18 -3.80 -12.94 27.30
C ALA A 18 -4.01 -12.63 25.80
N PRO A 19 -4.69 -11.53 25.44
CA PRO A 19 -4.75 -11.11 24.05
C PRO A 19 -3.32 -10.90 23.56
N ALA A 20 -2.95 -11.59 22.48
CA ALA A 20 -1.69 -11.37 21.82
C ALA A 20 -1.60 -9.87 21.51
N SER A 21 -0.62 -9.19 22.12
CA SER A 21 -0.22 -7.86 21.70
C SER A 21 0.26 -8.02 20.25
N SER A 22 -0.65 -7.80 19.30
CA SER A 22 -0.29 -7.61 17.91
C SER A 22 0.61 -6.39 17.93
N SER A 23 1.92 -6.59 17.78
CA SER A 23 2.84 -5.51 17.46
C SER A 23 2.21 -4.79 16.29
N ALA A 24 1.69 -3.58 16.51
CA ALA A 24 1.17 -2.74 15.45
C ALA A 24 2.38 -2.38 14.59
N VAL A 25 2.67 -3.23 13.62
CA VAL A 25 3.58 -2.92 12.53
C VAL A 25 3.02 -1.61 11.96
N PRO A 26 3.80 -0.52 11.91
CA PRO A 26 3.30 0.74 11.39
C PRO A 26 2.73 0.47 10.01
N THR A 27 1.41 0.54 9.89
CA THR A 27 0.71 0.19 8.66
C THR A 27 1.07 1.25 7.64
N MET A 28 1.88 0.89 6.65
CA MET A 28 2.30 1.82 5.62
C MET A 28 1.08 2.19 4.76
N GLY A 29 0.74 3.47 4.72
CA GLY A 29 -0.36 3.96 3.89
C GLY A 29 0.09 4.17 2.43
N ILE A 30 -0.76 3.74 1.50
CA ILE A 30 -0.55 3.94 0.06
C ILE A 30 -1.80 4.55 -0.58
N THR A 31 -1.65 5.60 -1.38
CA THR A 31 -2.76 6.18 -2.15
C THR A 31 -2.73 5.70 -3.59
N ILE A 32 -3.80 5.08 -4.07
CA ILE A 32 -3.95 4.62 -5.45
C ILE A 32 -4.88 5.60 -6.18
N TYR A 33 -4.31 6.39 -7.09
CA TYR A 33 -5.03 7.27 -7.99
C TYR A 33 -5.45 6.53 -9.26
N GLU A 34 -6.48 7.04 -9.93
CA GLU A 34 -7.01 6.49 -11.19
C GLU A 34 -7.41 5.01 -11.12
N CYS A 35 -7.74 4.52 -9.93
CA CYS A 35 -8.06 3.12 -9.71
C CYS A 35 -9.48 2.83 -10.20
N GLY A 36 -9.61 1.95 -11.20
CA GLY A 36 -10.91 1.45 -11.64
C GLY A 36 -11.63 0.64 -10.55
N ARG A 37 -12.93 0.40 -10.73
CA ARG A 37 -13.73 -0.41 -9.80
C ARG A 37 -13.16 -1.82 -9.62
N ASP A 38 -12.73 -2.43 -10.71
CA ASP A 38 -12.16 -3.79 -10.71
C ASP A 38 -10.80 -3.85 -10.01
N GLU A 39 -9.95 -2.84 -10.25
CA GLU A 39 -8.67 -2.69 -9.54
C GLU A 39 -8.87 -2.41 -8.04
N ALA A 40 -9.88 -1.62 -7.68
CA ALA A 40 -10.13 -1.24 -6.30
C ALA A 40 -10.49 -2.44 -5.42
N VAL A 41 -11.20 -3.43 -5.97
CA VAL A 41 -11.49 -4.70 -5.28
C VAL A 41 -10.20 -5.45 -4.98
N LEU A 42 -9.30 -5.56 -5.96
CA LEU A 42 -8.01 -6.22 -5.80
C LEU A 42 -7.13 -5.52 -4.76
N PHE A 43 -7.02 -4.19 -4.83
CA PHE A 43 -6.23 -3.43 -3.86
C PHE A 43 -6.78 -3.57 -2.43
N ARG A 44 -8.11 -3.56 -2.25
CA ARG A 44 -8.72 -3.78 -0.93
C ARG A 44 -8.49 -5.19 -0.38
N GLU A 45 -8.41 -6.19 -1.26
CA GLU A 45 -8.15 -7.57 -0.83
C GLU A 45 -6.68 -7.81 -0.51
N LEU A 46 -5.77 -7.28 -1.33
CA LEU A 46 -4.33 -7.59 -1.26
C LEU A 46 -3.56 -6.66 -0.31
N ALA A 47 -3.88 -5.37 -0.27
CA ALA A 47 -3.14 -4.40 0.52
C ALA A 47 -3.07 -4.75 2.02
N PRO A 48 -4.15 -5.19 2.68
CA PRO A 48 -4.08 -5.61 4.08
C PRO A 48 -3.18 -6.84 4.29
N ARG A 49 -3.07 -7.73 3.30
CA ARG A 49 -2.17 -8.90 3.37
C ARG A 49 -0.70 -8.49 3.33
N CYS A 50 -0.41 -7.35 2.71
CA CYS A 50 0.92 -6.75 2.67
C CYS A 50 1.18 -5.79 3.84
N GLY A 51 0.25 -5.66 4.79
CA GLY A 51 0.38 -4.73 5.93
C GLY A 51 0.31 -3.25 5.52
N VAL A 52 -0.36 -2.95 4.42
CA VAL A 52 -0.54 -1.58 3.91
C VAL A 52 -2.02 -1.19 3.86
N THR A 53 -2.31 0.09 4.14
CA THR A 53 -3.67 0.63 4.06
C THR A 53 -3.85 1.37 2.74
N PRO A 54 -4.72 0.88 1.84
CA PRO A 54 -4.93 1.53 0.56
C PRO A 54 -5.99 2.65 0.67
N THR A 55 -5.61 3.88 0.31
CA THR A 55 -6.56 4.97 0.00
C THR A 55 -6.82 4.94 -1.50
N ILE A 56 -8.04 4.64 -1.94
CA ILE A 56 -8.34 4.43 -3.36
C ILE A 56 -9.21 5.55 -3.89
N THR A 57 -8.84 6.11 -5.04
CA THR A 57 -9.62 7.09 -5.78
C THR A 57 -9.59 6.79 -7.28
N ASP A 58 -10.73 6.97 -7.96
CA ASP A 58 -10.81 6.88 -9.43
C ASP A 58 -10.34 8.17 -10.12
N ALA A 59 -10.18 9.25 -9.35
CA ALA A 59 -9.73 10.53 -9.86
C ALA A 59 -8.24 10.52 -10.22
N ALA A 60 -7.93 11.27 -11.28
CA ALA A 60 -6.59 11.67 -11.66
C ALA A 60 -5.87 12.43 -10.54
N VAL A 61 -4.57 12.25 -10.39
CA VAL A 61 -3.78 13.03 -9.42
C VAL A 61 -3.77 14.50 -9.82
N SER A 62 -4.06 15.38 -8.87
CA SER A 62 -4.08 16.83 -9.08
C SER A 62 -3.87 17.57 -7.75
N GLU A 63 -3.55 18.86 -7.81
CA GLU A 63 -3.40 19.69 -6.61
C GLU A 63 -4.65 19.68 -5.70
N ALA A 64 -5.84 19.47 -6.27
CA ALA A 64 -7.11 19.46 -5.54
C ALA A 64 -7.32 18.19 -4.70
N ASN A 65 -6.61 17.09 -4.96
CA ASN A 65 -6.78 15.81 -4.26
C ASN A 65 -5.49 15.25 -3.67
N ILE A 66 -4.49 16.13 -3.46
CA ILE A 66 -3.27 15.83 -2.71
C ILE A 66 -3.59 15.44 -1.27
N GLU A 67 -4.71 15.92 -0.75
CA GLU A 67 -5.14 15.60 0.61
C GLU A 67 -5.34 14.10 0.85
N LEU A 68 -5.66 13.35 -0.21
CA LEU A 68 -5.78 11.88 -0.17
C LEU A 68 -4.43 11.18 0.04
N ALA A 69 -3.32 11.89 -0.15
CA ALA A 69 -1.96 11.40 0.08
C ALA A 69 -1.39 11.81 1.45
N PHE A 70 -2.09 12.63 2.24
CA PHE A 70 -1.60 12.99 3.58
C PHE A 70 -1.50 11.76 4.48
N GLY A 71 -0.34 11.60 5.12
CA GLY A 71 -0.03 10.44 5.97
C GLY A 71 0.39 9.20 5.19
N ASN A 72 0.30 9.22 3.86
CA ASN A 72 0.75 8.13 3.00
C ASN A 72 2.12 8.48 2.43
N GLN A 73 3.08 7.57 2.59
CA GLN A 73 4.44 7.78 2.10
C GLN A 73 4.60 7.38 0.63
N CYS A 74 3.63 6.62 0.11
CA CYS A 74 3.65 6.07 -1.23
C CYS A 74 2.34 6.41 -1.97
N ILE A 75 2.46 6.76 -3.24
CA ILE A 75 1.30 6.88 -4.15
C ILE A 75 1.50 6.00 -5.37
N SER A 76 0.40 5.57 -5.98
CA SER A 76 0.39 4.87 -7.25
C SER A 76 -0.46 5.62 -8.29
N VAL A 77 0.13 5.91 -9.45
CA VAL A 77 -0.44 6.76 -10.50
C VAL A 77 -0.55 6.01 -11.83
N GLY A 78 -1.54 6.39 -12.64
CA GLY A 78 -1.87 5.77 -13.94
C GLY A 78 -1.41 6.61 -15.14
N HIS A 79 -2.07 6.41 -16.30
CA HIS A 79 -1.71 7.06 -17.57
C HIS A 79 -2.59 8.27 -17.92
N LYS A 80 -3.70 8.54 -17.21
CA LYS A 80 -4.68 9.52 -17.69
C LYS A 80 -4.25 10.96 -17.43
N THR A 81 -3.18 11.19 -16.66
CA THR A 81 -2.82 12.53 -16.23
C THR A 81 -1.32 12.79 -16.28
N HIS A 82 -0.96 13.96 -16.83
CA HIS A 82 0.38 14.49 -16.74
C HIS A 82 0.60 15.11 -15.35
N ILE A 83 1.58 14.60 -14.60
CA ILE A 83 1.93 15.10 -13.29
C ILE A 83 2.82 16.33 -13.48
N THR A 84 2.29 17.50 -13.14
CA THR A 84 3.04 18.76 -13.21
C THR A 84 4.02 18.89 -12.06
N ASN A 85 5.06 19.71 -12.23
CA ASN A 85 6.04 20.01 -11.18
C ASN A 85 5.37 20.62 -9.92
N ALA A 86 4.30 21.41 -10.11
CA ALA A 86 3.49 21.91 -8.98
C ALA A 86 2.85 20.76 -8.18
N THR A 87 2.32 19.74 -8.86
CA THR A 87 1.76 18.53 -8.24
C THR A 87 2.84 17.75 -7.51
N LEU A 88 4.03 17.55 -8.11
CA LEU A 88 5.17 16.89 -7.45
C LEU A 88 5.61 17.62 -6.18
N LEU A 89 5.68 18.96 -6.23
CA LEU A 89 6.02 19.77 -5.06
C LEU A 89 4.94 19.65 -3.96
N ALA A 90 3.66 19.65 -4.34
CA ALA A 90 2.56 19.48 -3.40
C ALA A 90 2.59 18.09 -2.74
N LEU A 91 2.90 17.03 -3.51
CA LEU A 91 3.07 15.67 -2.99
C LEU A 91 4.24 15.56 -2.00
N SER A 92 5.39 16.17 -2.32
CA SER A 92 6.55 16.21 -1.42
C SER A 92 6.18 16.91 -0.10
N ARG A 93 5.47 18.05 -0.17
CA ARG A 93 4.97 18.77 1.01
C ARG A 93 3.94 17.97 1.81
N ALA A 94 3.17 17.10 1.15
CA ALA A 94 2.23 16.20 1.81
C ALA A 94 2.92 15.03 2.55
N GLY A 95 4.23 14.85 2.36
CA GLY A 95 5.02 13.79 2.98
C GLY A 95 5.17 12.53 2.12
N VAL A 96 4.77 12.60 0.85
CA VAL A 96 4.98 11.52 -0.11
C VAL A 96 6.46 11.43 -0.44
N ARG A 97 7.02 10.23 -0.34
CA ARG A 97 8.42 9.94 -0.68
C ARG A 97 8.56 9.03 -1.89
N TYR A 98 7.51 8.29 -2.23
CA TYR A 98 7.55 7.30 -3.30
C TYR A 98 6.35 7.46 -4.25
N ILE A 99 6.63 7.49 -5.55
CA ILE A 99 5.63 7.45 -6.62
C ILE A 99 5.85 6.17 -7.42
N ALA A 100 4.86 5.27 -7.43
CA ALA A 100 4.84 4.08 -8.26
C ALA A 100 3.97 4.31 -9.50
N THR A 101 4.58 4.25 -10.69
CA THR A 101 3.86 4.38 -11.96
C THR A 101 3.42 3.01 -12.47
N ARG A 102 2.14 2.88 -12.87
CA ARG A 102 1.57 1.63 -13.41
C ARG A 102 1.72 1.48 -14.93
N ILE A 103 2.53 2.33 -15.57
CA ILE A 103 2.62 2.45 -17.02
C ILE A 103 4.07 2.37 -17.50
N ILE A 104 4.24 1.93 -18.74
CA ILE A 104 5.55 1.78 -19.38
C ILE A 104 5.94 3.13 -19.98
N GLY A 105 6.53 4.02 -19.17
CA GLY A 105 7.11 5.28 -19.64
C GLY A 105 7.02 6.43 -18.64
N TYR A 106 8.10 7.19 -18.52
CA TYR A 106 8.21 8.35 -17.62
C TYR A 106 7.72 9.66 -18.25
N ASN A 107 7.23 9.65 -19.50
CA ASN A 107 6.88 10.86 -20.26
C ASN A 107 5.70 11.68 -19.69
N HIS A 108 5.13 11.24 -18.56
CA HIS A 108 4.03 11.91 -17.88
C HIS A 108 4.46 12.60 -16.58
N LEU A 109 5.74 12.52 -16.20
CA LEU A 109 6.28 13.20 -15.02
C LEU A 109 7.77 13.54 -15.18
N ASP A 110 8.21 14.63 -14.55
CA ASP A 110 9.61 15.04 -14.52
C ASP A 110 10.32 14.30 -13.38
N VAL A 111 11.02 13.21 -13.71
CA VAL A 111 11.71 12.36 -12.73
C VAL A 111 12.84 13.12 -12.04
N GLU A 112 13.61 13.91 -12.80
CA GLU A 112 14.71 14.73 -12.24
C GLU A 112 14.17 15.75 -11.24
N TYR A 113 13.05 16.41 -11.58
CA TYR A 113 12.39 17.31 -10.65
C TYR A 113 11.83 16.58 -9.43
N ALA A 114 11.22 15.41 -9.60
CA ALA A 114 10.71 14.59 -8.50
C ALA A 114 11.84 14.23 -7.51
N GLU A 115 12.98 13.77 -8.01
CA GLU A 115 14.16 13.48 -7.18
C GLU A 115 14.69 14.73 -6.48
N SER A 116 14.71 15.88 -7.16
CA SER A 116 15.14 17.15 -6.58
C SER A 116 14.28 17.61 -5.40
N VAL A 117 12.98 17.25 -5.39
CA VAL A 117 12.05 17.54 -4.29
C VAL A 117 11.97 16.40 -3.26
N GLY A 118 12.84 15.39 -3.36
CA GLY A 118 12.93 14.28 -2.41
C GLY A 118 11.91 13.16 -2.62
N ILE A 119 11.38 13.03 -3.84
CA ILE A 119 10.47 11.96 -4.24
C ILE A 119 11.22 10.96 -5.12
N PHE A 120 11.16 9.69 -4.73
CA PHE A 120 11.62 8.58 -5.55
C PHE A 120 10.51 8.11 -6.48
N VAL A 121 10.81 8.05 -7.77
CA VAL A 121 9.89 7.54 -8.80
C VAL A 121 10.33 6.15 -9.20
N GLU A 122 9.46 5.16 -9.00
CA GLU A 122 9.65 3.82 -9.53
C GLU A 122 8.60 3.53 -10.60
N ASN A 123 9.01 2.78 -11.62
CA ASN A 123 8.09 2.14 -12.54
C ASN A 123 8.12 0.62 -12.30
N VAL A 124 7.04 -0.05 -12.69
CA VAL A 124 7.08 -1.50 -12.77
C VAL A 124 7.94 -1.88 -13.98
N ALA A 125 9.18 -2.29 -13.74
CA ALA A 125 9.98 -2.98 -14.73
C ALA A 125 9.40 -4.39 -14.93
N TYR A 126 8.50 -4.53 -15.89
CA TYR A 126 8.12 -5.86 -16.36
C TYR A 126 9.35 -6.52 -16.97
N SER A 127 9.60 -7.79 -16.65
CA SER A 127 10.51 -8.60 -17.46
C SER A 127 9.92 -8.67 -18.88
N PRO A 128 10.73 -8.49 -19.94
CA PRO A 128 10.25 -8.50 -21.33
C PRO A 128 9.53 -9.80 -21.73
N ASP A 129 9.63 -10.85 -20.90
CA ASP A 129 8.96 -12.15 -21.06
C ASP A 129 7.42 -12.09 -20.89
N SER A 130 6.85 -11.06 -20.26
CA SER A 130 5.39 -10.93 -20.06
C SER A 130 4.63 -10.18 -21.18
N VAL A 131 5.30 -9.85 -22.30
CA VAL A 131 4.65 -9.22 -23.48
C VAL A 131 4.44 -10.23 -24.62
N ALA A 132 4.68 -11.51 -24.38
CA ALA A 132 4.54 -12.55 -25.38
C ALA A 132 3.18 -13.27 -25.33
N ASP A 133 2.05 -12.55 -25.42
CA ASP A 133 0.77 -13.17 -25.83
C ASP A 133 -0.27 -12.22 -26.45
N TYR A 134 0.14 -11.14 -27.14
CA TYR A 134 -0.79 -10.33 -27.95
C TYR A 134 -0.45 -10.26 -29.43
N THR A 135 0.36 -11.20 -29.93
CA THR A 135 0.54 -11.38 -31.37
C THR A 135 0.46 -12.85 -31.74
N VAL A 136 -0.73 -13.46 -31.57
CA VAL A 136 -1.10 -14.63 -32.37
C VAL A 136 -2.53 -14.48 -32.91
N ARG A 137 -2.54 -14.00 -34.17
CA ARG A 137 -3.45 -14.31 -35.27
C ARG A 137 -4.72 -13.48 -35.47
#